data_AF-A0A748S0C0-F1
#
_entry.id   AF-A0A748S0C0-F1
#
_cell.length_a   1.000
_cell.length_b   1.000
_cell.length_c   1.000
_cell.angle_alpha   90.00
_cell.angle_beta   90.00
_cell.angle_gamma   90.00
#
_symmetry.space_group_name_H-M   'P 1'
#
loop_
_entity.id
_entity.type
_entity.pdbx_description
1 polymer ?
#
loop_
_entity_poly.entity_id
_entity_poly.type
_entity_poly.pdbx_seq_one_letter_code
_entity_poly.pdbx_strand_id
1 'polypeptide(L)' 'MDIAVLEIALQLLAAAPVGKFYEYKPVGYQRLVDELTMQVKQLAWQLRKAKPDCKLPDKAMDYLERNGLASVEDVLR' A
#
# COMPACT_ATOMS: atom_id res chain seq x y z
N MET A 1 -25.45 -6.06 -4.69
CA MET A 1 -24.41 -6.64 -5.57
C MET A 1 -25.11 -7.69 -6.40
N ASP A 2 -25.18 -7.47 -7.71
CA ASP A 2 -26.02 -8.27 -8.62
C ASP A 2 -25.36 -9.64 -8.90
N ILE A 3 -26.16 -10.71 -8.92
CA ILE A 3 -25.68 -12.08 -9.15
C ILE A 3 -25.00 -12.20 -10.51
N ALA A 4 -25.46 -11.44 -11.51
CA ALA A 4 -24.87 -11.42 -12.85
C ALA A 4 -23.41 -10.90 -12.84
N VAL A 5 -23.09 -9.98 -11.93
CA VAL A 5 -21.72 -9.43 -11.80
C VAL A 5 -20.76 -10.49 -11.24
N LEU A 6 -21.25 -11.32 -10.30
CA LEU A 6 -20.47 -12.42 -9.74
C LEU A 6 -20.23 -13.53 -10.76
N GLU A 7 -21.24 -13.86 -11.58
CA GLU A 7 -21.09 -14.87 -12.64
C GLU A 7 -20.10 -14.44 -13.72
N ILE A 8 -20.15 -13.17 -14.14
CA ILE A 8 -19.19 -12.63 -15.12
C ILE A 8 -17.77 -12.62 -14.55
N ALA A 9 -17.60 -12.24 -13.28
CA ALA A 9 -16.29 -12.26 -12.62
C ALA A 9 -15.72 -13.69 -12.53
N LEU A 10 -16.57 -14.68 -12.24
CA LEU A 10 -16.17 -16.09 -12.14
C LEU A 10 -15.76 -16.66 -13.51
N GLN A 11 -16.49 -16.31 -14.58
CA GLN A 11 -16.17 -16.74 -15.93
C GLN A 11 -14.87 -16.11 -16.46
N LEU A 12 -14.63 -14.83 -16.16
CA LEU A 12 -13.36 -14.16 -16.51
C LEU A 12 -12.16 -14.76 -15.77
N LEU A 13 -12.33 -15.16 -14.51
CA LEU A 13 -11.30 -15.83 -13.72
C LEU A 13 -10.97 -17.23 -14.28
N ALA A 14 -11.98 -17.98 -14.70
CA ALA A 14 -11.82 -19.30 -15.28
C ALA A 14 -11.23 -19.28 -16.71
N ALA A 15 -11.40 -18.18 -17.44
CA ALA A 15 -10.92 -18.00 -18.81
C ALA A 15 -9.48 -17.44 -18.92
N ALA A 16 -8.84 -17.07 -17.80
CA ALA A 16 -7.49 -16.53 -17.83
C ALA A 16 -6.45 -17.65 -18.06
N PRO A 17 -5.53 -17.52 -19.04
CA PRO A 17 -4.43 -18.44 -19.20
C PRO A 17 -3.57 -18.42 -17.94
N VAL A 18 -3.35 -19.61 -17.36
CA VAL A 18 -2.39 -19.83 -16.27
C VAL A 18 -1.04 -19.28 -16.74
N GLY A 19 -0.60 -18.16 -16.17
CA GLY A 19 0.77 -17.68 -16.37
C GLY A 19 0.98 -16.18 -16.50
N LYS A 20 -0.05 -15.33 -16.65
CA LYS A 20 0.13 -13.88 -16.52
C LYS A 20 -1.04 -13.26 -15.78
N PHE A 21 -0.83 -12.97 -14.50
CA PHE A 21 -1.67 -12.02 -13.77
C PHE A 21 -1.57 -10.69 -14.52
N TYR A 22 -2.63 -10.31 -15.24
CA TYR A 22 -2.75 -8.96 -15.77
C TYR A 22 -2.75 -8.02 -14.56
N GLU A 23 -1.73 -7.18 -14.43
CA GLU A 23 -1.68 -6.17 -13.38
C GLU A 23 -2.82 -5.18 -13.64
N TYR A 24 -3.97 -5.41 -13.01
CA TYR A 24 -5.14 -4.55 -13.13
C TYR A 24 -4.84 -3.25 -12.39
N LYS A 25 -4.51 -2.20 -13.13
CA LYS A 25 -4.41 -0.83 -12.63
C LYS A 25 -5.73 -0.12 -12.93
N PRO A 26 -6.67 -0.03 -11.96
CA PRO A 26 -7.92 0.69 -12.17
C PRO A 26 -7.67 2.15 -12.56
N VAL A 27 -8.63 2.77 -13.22
CA VAL A 27 -8.61 4.23 -13.45
C VAL A 27 -8.50 4.93 -12.09
N GLY A 28 -7.48 5.77 -11.93
CA GLY A 28 -7.17 6.41 -10.65
C GLY A 28 -6.22 5.62 -9.73
N TYR A 29 -5.67 4.48 -10.18
CA TYR A 29 -4.66 3.71 -9.44
C TYR A 29 -3.50 4.58 -8.97
N GLN A 30 -2.97 5.45 -9.84
CA GLN A 30 -1.88 6.36 -9.48
C GLN A 30 -2.26 7.30 -8.34
N ARG A 31 -3.48 7.87 -8.38
CA ARG A 31 -3.98 8.74 -7.33
C ARG A 31 -4.11 8.00 -5.99
N LEU A 32 -4.60 6.76 -6.00
CA LEU A 32 -4.66 5.92 -4.81
C LEU A 32 -3.27 5.63 -4.24
N VAL A 33 -2.31 5.34 -5.12
CA VAL A 33 -0.90 5.13 -4.72
C VAL A 33 -0.30 6.40 -4.13
N ASP A 34 -0.56 7.57 -4.72
CA ASP A 34 -0.06 8.85 -4.23
C ASP A 34 -0.69 9.21 -2.86
N GLU A 35 -2.00 9.03 -2.70
CA GLU A 35 -2.73 9.24 -1.44
C GLU A 35 -2.20 8.31 -0.33
N LEU A 36 -2.02 7.02 -0.63
CA LEU A 36 -1.45 6.05 0.30
C LEU A 36 0.00 6.43 0.68
N THR A 37 0.81 6.82 -0.30
CA THR A 37 2.20 7.25 -0.07
C THR A 37 2.26 8.42 0.88
N MET A 38 1.37 9.42 0.71
CA MET A 38 1.27 10.57 1.61
C MET A 38 0.90 10.16 3.04
N GLN A 39 -0.03 9.22 3.20
CA GLN A 39 -0.42 8.72 4.53
C GLN A 39 0.72 7.96 5.22
N VAL A 40 1.48 7.15 4.47
CA VAL A 40 2.66 6.43 5.00
C VAL A 40 3.74 7.41 5.45
N LYS A 41 4.02 8.46 4.66
CA LYS A 41 4.97 9.52 5.04
C LYS A 41 4.53 10.26 6.30
N GLN A 42 3.25 10.61 6.38
CA GLN A 42 2.69 11.26 7.57
C GLN A 42 2.80 10.35 8.80
N LEU A 43 2.50 9.06 8.67
CA LEU A 43 2.65 8.10 9.76
C LEU A 43 4.10 8.02 10.24
N ALA A 44 5.06 7.90 9.33
CA ALA A 44 6.48 7.86 9.66
C ALA A 44 6.92 9.13 10.42
N TRP A 45 6.45 10.31 10.00
CA TRP A 45 6.72 11.56 10.71
C TRP A 45 6.14 11.58 12.13
N GLN A 46 4.89 11.13 12.30
CA GLN A 46 4.24 11.07 13.61
C GLN A 46 4.97 10.10 14.55
N LEU A 47 5.40 8.94 14.03
CA LEU A 47 6.15 7.96 14.80
C LEU A 47 7.48 8.57 15.28
N ARG A 48 8.23 9.24 14.41
CA ARG A 48 9.48 9.92 14.78
C ARG A 48 9.27 11.04 15.81
N LYS A 49 8.08 11.64 15.88
CA LYS A 49 7.70 12.68 16.86
C LYS A 49 7.07 12.12 18.13
N ALA A 50 6.70 10.85 18.16
CA ALA A 50 6.11 10.22 19.32
C ALA A 50 7.11 10.14 20.48
N LYS A 51 6.61 10.02 21.71
CA LYS A 51 7.41 10.09 22.95
C LYS A 51 8.62 9.13 22.89
N PRO A 52 9.82 9.59 23.30
CA PRO A 52 11.06 8.80 23.22
C PRO A 52 11.06 7.57 24.15
N ASP A 53 10.22 7.56 25.19
CA ASP A 53 10.14 6.43 26.13
C ASP A 53 9.36 5.23 25.57
N CYS A 54 8.71 5.41 24.41
CA CYS A 54 7.97 4.35 23.75
C CYS A 54 8.87 3.68 22.71
N LYS A 55 9.03 2.35 22.79
CA LYS A 55 9.77 1.55 21.79
C LYS A 55 8.95 1.22 20.54
N LEU A 56 7.65 1.53 20.56
CA LEU A 56 6.72 1.26 19.46
C LEU A 56 7.08 2.04 18.18
N PRO A 57 7.43 3.34 18.25
CA PRO A 57 7.78 4.11 17.07
C PRO A 57 9.03 3.60 16.38
N ASP A 58 10.07 3.21 17.13
CA ASP A 58 11.28 2.61 16.56
C ASP A 58 10.96 1.32 15.82
N LYS A 59 10.19 0.40 16.43
CA LYS A 59 9.78 -0.85 15.79
C LYS A 59 8.93 -0.64 14.54
N ALA A 60 8.05 0.37 14.57
CA ALA A 60 7.21 0.70 13.43
C ALA A 60 8.03 1.31 12.28
N MET A 61 8.99 2.18 12.59
CA MET A 61 9.95 2.71 11.60
C MET A 61 10.81 1.59 10.98
N ASP A 62 11.35 0.69 11.80
CA ASP A 62 12.09 -0.49 11.36
C ASP A 62 11.28 -1.34 10.35
N TYR A 63 9.99 -1.52 10.61
CA TYR A 63 9.11 -2.25 9.70
C TYR A 63 8.93 -1.51 8.38
N LEU A 64 8.67 -0.21 8.42
CA LEU A 64 8.47 0.60 7.21
C LEU A 64 9.73 0.59 6.33
N GLU A 65 10.92 0.71 6.93
CA GLU A 65 12.19 0.69 6.20
C GLU A 65 12.46 -0.70 5.59
N ARG A 66 12.24 -1.79 6.33
CA ARG A 66 12.41 -3.17 5.82
C ARG A 66 11.49 -3.51 4.65
N ASN A 67 10.34 -2.84 4.56
CA ASN A 67 9.39 -3.03 3.48
C ASN A 67 9.53 -1.99 2.35
N GLY A 68 10.53 -1.09 2.42
CA GLY A 68 10.74 -0.04 1.42
C GLY A 68 9.64 1.03 1.39
N LEU A 69 8.85 1.13 2.47
CA LEU A 69 7.72 2.07 2.61
C LEU A 69 8.16 3.43 3.16
N ALA A 70 9.34 3.48 3.78
CA ALA A 70 10.01 4.71 4.19
C ALA A 70 11.50 4.62 3.82
N SER A 71 12.03 5.64 3.17
CA SER A 71 13.48 5.80 2.94
C SER A 71 14.03 6.86 3.88
N VAL A 72 15.31 6.74 4.23
CA VAL A 72 16.02 7.74 5.04
C VAL A 72 16.09 9.10 4.31
N GLU A 73 16.13 9.09 2.98
CA GLU A 73 16.16 10.30 2.14
C GLU A 73 14.80 11.04 2.10
N ASP A 74 13.68 10.33 2.18
CA ASP A 74 12.33 10.92 2.20
C ASP A 74 12.02 11.73 3.48
N VAL A 75 12.92 11.69 4.45
CA VAL A 75 12.80 12.32 5.78
C VAL A 75 13.42 13.73 5.82
N LEU A 76 14.31 14.05 4.89
CA LEU A 76 15.12 15.29 4.91
C LEU A 76 14.50 16.46 4.13
N ARG A 77 13.25 16.35 3.67
CA ARG A 77 12.58 17.39 2.87
C ARG A 77 11.35 17.97 3.55
#